data_AF-A0A1Y3B388-F1
#
_entry.id   AF-A0A1Y3B388-F1
#
_cell.length_a   1.000
_cell.length_b   1.000
_cell.length_c   1.000
_cell.angle_alpha   90.00
_cell.angle_beta   90.00
_cell.angle_gamma   90.00
#
_symmetry.space_group_name_H-M   'P 1'
#
loop_
_entity.id
_entity.type
_entity.pdbx_description
1 polymer ?
#
loop_
_entity_poly.entity_id
_entity_poly.type
_entity_poly.pdbx_seq_one_letter_code
_entity_poly.pdbx_strand_id
1 'polypeptide(L)'
;MFVIHLAIADLLFCTLIMPLQSGRYLTRSWPFGQLLCRSYPLFYYGTVATSLMLITAITINRFVLIAFNNHYSKLYNRRNVIIMIIFCWLFSYTLVSIPAFEFYGRTGYQTNTFSCTILRDDRDRSPKKFLFILGFFLPMITIIFCYGMIFFHIKRQRKHQSNNGLMNKTSNGDLRLTLLICTVFGAFLACFLPLFIGNVFIPDDR
;
A
#
# COMPACT_ATOMS: atom_id res chain seq x y z
N MET A 1 3.39 -8.00 14.49
CA MET A 1 2.21 -8.47 13.75
C MET A 1 2.09 -7.80 12.39
N PHE A 2 1.94 -6.46 12.31
CA PHE A 2 1.88 -5.77 11.01
C PHE A 2 3.06 -6.10 10.07
N VAL A 3 4.29 -6.07 10.57
CA VAL A 3 5.50 -6.42 9.78
C VAL A 3 5.46 -7.87 9.27
N ILE A 4 4.88 -8.80 10.03
CA ILE A 4 4.76 -10.21 9.61
C ILE A 4 3.77 -10.31 8.45
N HIS A 5 2.61 -9.64 8.55
CA HIS A 5 1.64 -9.63 7.44
C HIS A 5 2.17 -8.87 6.22
N LEU A 6 3.01 -7.86 6.41
CA LEU A 6 3.71 -7.17 5.32
C LEU A 6 4.64 -8.16 4.61
N ALA A 7 5.46 -8.91 5.36
CA ALA A 7 6.31 -9.94 4.78
C ALA A 7 5.51 -11.04 4.06
N ILE A 8 4.33 -11.43 4.58
CA ILE A 8 3.44 -12.38 3.89
C ILE A 8 2.95 -11.80 2.56
N ALA A 9 2.52 -10.53 2.54
CA ALA A 9 2.10 -9.87 1.30
C ALA A 9 3.24 -9.79 0.29
N ASP A 10 4.46 -9.44 0.72
CA ASP A 10 5.63 -9.37 -0.14
C ASP A 10 6.04 -10.75 -0.68
N LEU A 11 5.95 -11.81 0.14
CA LEU A 11 6.17 -13.19 -0.30
C LEU A 11 5.13 -13.64 -1.32
N LEU A 12 3.85 -13.31 -1.12
CA LEU A 12 2.79 -13.58 -2.10
C LEU A 12 3.07 -12.86 -3.43
N PHE A 13 3.55 -11.61 -3.36
CA PHE A 13 3.98 -10.87 -4.54
C PHE A 13 5.14 -11.56 -5.27
N CYS A 14 6.19 -11.93 -4.55
CA CYS A 14 7.36 -12.56 -5.15
C CYS A 14 7.07 -13.96 -5.71
N THR A 15 6.18 -14.74 -5.08
CA THR A 15 5.93 -16.14 -5.45
C THR A 15 4.85 -16.31 -6.50
N LEU A 16 3.80 -15.49 -6.48
CA LEU A 16 2.67 -15.64 -7.41
C LEU A 16 2.73 -14.62 -8.54
N ILE A 17 2.97 -13.36 -8.20
CA ILE A 17 2.82 -12.25 -9.14
C ILE A 17 4.07 -12.10 -10.00
N MET A 18 5.25 -12.13 -9.38
CA MET A 18 6.51 -11.92 -10.09
C MET A 18 6.78 -12.96 -11.21
N PRO A 19 6.51 -14.27 -11.04
CA PRO A 19 6.73 -15.26 -12.11
C PRO A 19 5.75 -15.11 -13.27
N LEU A 20 4.48 -14.77 -12.98
CA LEU A 20 3.49 -14.49 -14.03
C LEU A 20 3.89 -13.22 -14.80
N GLN A 21 4.35 -12.20 -14.09
CA GLN A 21 4.83 -10.96 -14.68
C GLN A 21 6.06 -11.20 -15.57
N SER A 22 7.03 -12.01 -15.13
CA SER A 22 8.24 -12.30 -15.90
C SER A 22 7.93 -13.12 -17.15
N GLY A 23 7.15 -14.19 -17.03
CA GLY A 23 6.79 -15.03 -18.18
C GLY A 23 6.03 -14.26 -19.26
N ARG A 24 5.15 -13.35 -18.86
CA ARG A 24 4.44 -12.43 -19.75
C ARG A 24 5.35 -11.49 -20.54
N TYR A 25 6.41 -10.97 -19.91
CA TYR A 25 7.39 -10.14 -20.60
C TYR A 25 8.27 -10.95 -21.55
N LEU A 26 8.63 -12.19 -21.18
CA LEU A 26 9.38 -13.12 -22.02
C LEU A 26 8.62 -13.49 -23.30
N THR A 27 7.33 -13.81 -23.18
CA THR A 27 6.50 -14.22 -24.32
C THR A 27 5.85 -13.05 -25.06
N ARG A 28 6.02 -11.81 -24.57
CA ARG A 28 5.35 -10.59 -25.07
C ARG A 28 3.84 -10.79 -25.28
N SER A 29 3.23 -11.60 -24.42
CA SER A 29 1.83 -12.03 -24.53
C SER A 29 1.39 -12.62 -23.18
N TRP A 30 0.10 -12.95 -23.03
CA TRP A 30 -0.39 -13.66 -21.85
C TRP A 30 -0.59 -15.16 -22.13
N PRO A 31 0.39 -16.04 -21.82
CA PRO A 31 0.31 -17.47 -22.14
C PRO A 31 -0.46 -18.29 -21.10
N PHE A 32 -0.86 -17.71 -19.98
CA PHE A 32 -1.37 -18.44 -18.80
C PHE A 32 -2.88 -18.71 -18.82
N GLY A 33 -3.55 -18.44 -19.94
CA GLY A 33 -4.99 -18.64 -20.10
C GLY A 33 -5.86 -17.56 -19.44
N GLN A 34 -7.16 -17.62 -19.75
CA GLN A 34 -8.12 -16.55 -19.43
C GLN A 34 -8.49 -16.47 -17.94
N LEU A 35 -8.51 -17.60 -17.22
CA LEU A 35 -8.80 -17.62 -15.79
C LEU A 35 -7.74 -16.85 -15.00
N LEU A 36 -6.46 -17.15 -15.24
CA LEU A 36 -5.35 -16.44 -14.60
C LEU A 36 -5.28 -14.97 -15.06
N CYS A 37 -5.65 -14.68 -16.31
CA CYS A 37 -5.77 -13.31 -16.82
C CYS A 37 -6.78 -12.49 -16.00
N ARG A 38 -7.95 -13.07 -15.71
CA ARG A 38 -9.02 -12.41 -14.94
C ARG A 38 -8.65 -12.22 -13.48
N SER A 39 -7.94 -13.17 -12.87
CA SER A 39 -7.52 -13.08 -11.47
C SER A 39 -6.24 -12.29 -11.24
N TYR A 40 -5.38 -12.15 -12.25
CA TYR A 40 -4.07 -11.48 -12.10
C TYR A 40 -4.17 -10.03 -11.56
N PRO A 41 -5.06 -9.15 -12.09
CA PRO A 41 -5.24 -7.81 -11.54
C PRO A 41 -5.67 -7.81 -10.07
N LEU A 42 -6.51 -8.76 -9.67
CA LEU A 42 -6.96 -8.90 -8.27
C LEU A 42 -5.79 -9.16 -7.34
N PHE A 43 -4.93 -10.12 -7.68
CA PHE A 43 -3.76 -10.43 -6.87
C PHE A 43 -2.73 -9.30 -6.94
N TYR A 44 -2.40 -8.80 -8.13
CA TYR A 44 -1.41 -7.74 -8.32
C TYR A 44 -1.79 -6.47 -7.54
N TYR A 45 -2.94 -5.88 -7.85
CA TYR A 45 -3.36 -4.64 -7.21
C TYR A 45 -3.78 -4.85 -5.74
N GLY A 46 -4.40 -5.99 -5.41
CA GLY A 46 -4.81 -6.31 -4.04
C GLY A 46 -3.63 -6.47 -3.09
N THR A 47 -2.57 -7.16 -3.53
CA THR A 47 -1.35 -7.35 -2.72
C THR A 47 -0.62 -6.02 -2.53
N VAL A 48 -0.46 -5.22 -3.59
CA VAL A 48 0.19 -3.91 -3.52
C VAL A 48 -0.59 -2.94 -2.61
N ALA A 49 -1.92 -2.90 -2.72
CA ALA A 49 -2.78 -2.10 -1.84
C ALA A 49 -2.69 -2.57 -0.38
N THR A 50 -2.64 -3.88 -0.15
CA THR A 50 -2.49 -4.46 1.19
C THR A 50 -1.15 -4.07 1.81
N SER A 51 -0.04 -4.20 1.09
CA SER A 51 1.29 -3.78 1.57
C SER A 51 1.30 -2.30 1.92
N LEU A 52 0.71 -1.44 1.07
CA LEU A 52 0.64 0.00 1.35
C LEU A 52 -0.19 0.29 2.60
N MET A 53 -1.35 -0.35 2.77
CA MET A 53 -2.18 -0.17 3.96
C MET A 53 -1.52 -0.68 5.24
N LEU A 54 -0.76 -1.77 5.17
CA LEU A 54 0.03 -2.27 6.29
C LEU A 54 1.16 -1.30 6.65
N ILE A 55 1.83 -0.69 5.68
CA ILE A 55 2.83 0.37 5.91
C ILE A 55 2.17 1.59 6.58
N THR A 56 0.99 2.00 6.12
CA THR A 56 0.20 3.07 6.78
C THR A 56 -0.12 2.71 8.22
N ALA A 57 -0.61 1.49 8.49
CA ALA A 57 -0.92 1.04 9.84
C ALA A 57 0.31 1.00 10.75
N ILE A 58 1.46 0.58 10.24
CA ILE A 58 2.75 0.62 10.96
C ILE A 58 3.13 2.07 11.28
N THR A 59 2.97 2.98 10.33
CA THR A 59 3.30 4.40 10.48
C THR A 59 2.41 5.08 11.53
N ILE A 60 1.09 4.83 11.49
CA ILE A 60 0.14 5.33 12.50
C ILE A 60 0.49 4.74 13.87
N ASN A 61 0.80 3.45 13.96
CA ASN A 61 1.20 2.80 15.20
C ASN A 61 2.43 3.47 15.83
N ARG A 62 3.43 3.82 15.01
CA ARG A 62 4.61 4.57 15.49
C ARG A 62 4.25 5.98 15.91
N PHE A 63 3.42 6.68 15.15
CA PHE A 63 2.96 8.02 15.50
C PHE A 63 2.24 8.03 16.85
N VAL A 64 1.28 7.12 17.07
CA VAL A 64 0.53 7.03 18.33
C VAL A 64 1.44 6.64 19.49
N LEU A 65 2.39 5.73 19.30
CA LEU A 65 3.36 5.36 20.34
C LEU A 65 4.20 6.58 20.77
N ILE A 66 4.67 7.38 19.82
CA ILE A 66 5.55 8.53 20.08
C ILE A 66 4.76 9.73 20.64
N ALA A 67 3.61 10.04 20.05
CA ALA A 67 2.84 11.25 20.38
C ALA A 67 1.83 11.05 21.51
N PHE A 68 1.29 9.83 21.69
CA PHE A 68 0.19 9.52 22.60
C PHE A 68 0.44 8.22 23.41
N ASN A 69 1.63 8.10 24.00
CA ASN A 69 2.05 6.92 24.76
C ASN A 69 1.02 6.46 25.82
N ASN A 70 0.39 7.39 26.54
CA ASN A 70 -0.61 7.08 27.57
C ASN A 70 -1.86 6.36 27.05
N HIS A 71 -2.17 6.44 25.76
CA HIS A 71 -3.35 5.77 25.16
C HIS A 71 -2.96 4.57 24.28
N TYR A 72 -1.66 4.37 24.06
CA TYR A 72 -1.14 3.34 23.17
C TYR A 72 -1.58 1.93 23.59
N SER A 73 -1.46 1.58 24.87
CA SER A 73 -1.80 0.24 25.38
C SER A 73 -3.28 -0.12 25.22
N LYS A 74 -4.18 0.86 25.30
CA LYS A 74 -5.62 0.68 25.12
C LYS A 74 -5.98 0.51 23.63
N LEU A 75 -5.35 1.29 22.76
CA LEU A 75 -5.63 1.27 21.32
C LEU A 75 -4.99 0.06 20.63
N TYR A 76 -3.71 -0.22 20.92
CA TYR A 76 -2.90 -1.26 20.27
C TYR A 76 -2.80 -2.53 21.11
N ASN A 77 -3.94 -3.06 21.54
CA ASN A 77 -4.01 -4.40 22.11
C ASN A 77 -4.01 -5.49 21.00
N ARG A 78 -3.76 -6.75 21.37
CA ARG A 78 -3.67 -7.87 20.40
C ARG A 78 -4.93 -8.03 19.55
N ARG A 79 -6.12 -7.89 20.13
CA ARG A 79 -7.41 -8.07 19.43
C ARG A 79 -7.61 -6.97 18.39
N ASN A 80 -7.40 -5.71 18.77
CA ASN A 80 -7.55 -4.55 17.89
C ASN A 80 -6.54 -4.62 16.74
N VAL A 81 -5.29 -4.98 17.00
CA VAL A 81 -4.28 -5.15 15.94
C VAL A 81 -4.69 -6.23 14.93
N ILE A 82 -5.24 -7.36 15.38
CA ILE A 82 -5.76 -8.40 14.48
C ILE A 82 -6.92 -7.86 13.64
N ILE A 83 -7.87 -7.13 14.25
CA ILE A 83 -8.98 -6.49 13.53
C ILE A 83 -8.47 -5.51 12.47
N MET A 84 -7.49 -4.66 12.82
CA MET A 84 -6.86 -3.73 11.87
C MET A 84 -6.20 -4.45 10.70
N ILE A 85 -5.51 -5.56 10.96
CA ILE A 85 -4.89 -6.36 9.89
C ILE A 85 -5.95 -6.95 8.97
N ILE A 86 -6.99 -7.59 9.54
CA ILE A 86 -8.10 -8.15 8.75
C ILE A 86 -8.75 -7.05 7.91
N PHE A 87 -8.94 -5.87 8.48
CA PHE A 87 -9.44 -4.71 7.75
C PHE A 87 -8.52 -4.32 6.58
N CYS A 88 -7.20 -4.22 6.78
CA CYS A 88 -6.26 -3.90 5.70
C CYS A 88 -6.37 -4.90 4.52
N TRP A 89 -6.47 -6.20 4.82
CA TRP A 89 -6.64 -7.23 3.80
C TRP A 89 -7.99 -7.11 3.10
N LEU A 90 -9.09 -7.16 3.85
CA LEU A 90 -10.43 -7.14 3.28
C LEU A 90 -10.69 -5.85 2.49
N PHE A 91 -10.31 -4.69 3.02
CA PHE A 91 -10.50 -3.41 2.35
C PHE A 91 -9.74 -3.35 1.02
N SER A 92 -8.47 -3.78 1.01
CA SER A 92 -7.64 -3.77 -0.19
C SER A 92 -8.19 -4.68 -1.29
N TYR A 93 -8.55 -5.93 -0.95
CA TYR A 93 -9.11 -6.86 -1.92
C TYR A 93 -10.52 -6.49 -2.36
N THR A 94 -11.36 -5.99 -1.43
CA THR A 94 -12.73 -5.55 -1.76
C THR A 94 -12.69 -4.40 -2.75
N LEU A 95 -11.86 -3.38 -2.52
CA LEU A 95 -11.70 -2.26 -3.44
C LEU A 95 -11.35 -2.73 -4.85
N VAL A 96 -10.35 -3.61 -4.97
CA VAL A 96 -9.87 -4.11 -6.27
C VAL A 96 -10.87 -5.08 -6.92
N SER A 97 -11.70 -5.76 -6.13
CA SER A 97 -12.69 -6.70 -6.65
C SER A 97 -13.90 -6.05 -7.32
N ILE A 98 -14.23 -4.80 -6.97
CA ILE A 98 -15.37 -4.06 -7.56
C ILE A 98 -15.34 -4.07 -9.10
N PRO A 99 -14.21 -3.73 -9.77
CA PRO A 99 -14.11 -3.85 -11.22
C PRO A 99 -13.94 -5.29 -11.76
N ALA A 100 -13.57 -6.26 -10.93
CA ALA A 100 -13.37 -7.65 -11.37
C ALA A 100 -14.70 -8.43 -11.50
N PHE A 101 -15.70 -8.07 -10.70
CA PHE A 101 -17.05 -8.63 -10.75
C PHE A 101 -17.95 -7.99 -11.82
N GLU A 102 -17.39 -7.21 -12.75
CA GLU A 102 -18.13 -6.52 -13.83
C GLU A 102 -19.24 -5.56 -13.35
N PHE A 103 -19.27 -5.26 -12.05
CA PHE A 103 -20.18 -4.27 -11.47
C PHE A 103 -19.76 -2.83 -11.87
N TYR A 104 -18.45 -2.61 -12.09
CA TYR A 104 -17.89 -1.31 -12.49
C TYR A 104 -16.52 -1.46 -13.20
N GLY A 105 -16.50 -1.76 -14.51
CA GLY A 105 -15.29 -2.02 -15.29
C GLY A 105 -15.16 -3.49 -15.72
N ARG A 106 -14.23 -3.81 -16.63
CA ARG A 106 -13.96 -5.18 -17.10
C ARG A 106 -12.49 -5.53 -16.92
N THR A 107 -12.18 -6.74 -16.51
CA THR A 107 -10.80 -7.26 -16.58
C THR A 107 -10.55 -7.85 -17.94
N GLY A 108 -9.50 -7.42 -18.62
CA GLY A 108 -9.17 -7.95 -19.94
C GLY A 108 -7.71 -7.78 -20.29
N TYR A 109 -7.33 -8.38 -21.42
CA TYR A 109 -5.98 -8.31 -21.94
C TYR A 109 -5.75 -6.96 -22.64
N GLN A 110 -4.73 -6.23 -22.19
CA GLN A 110 -4.27 -5.00 -22.82
C GLN A 110 -3.03 -5.30 -23.66
N THR A 111 -3.14 -5.09 -24.97
CA THR A 111 -2.10 -5.37 -25.98
C THR A 111 -0.84 -4.54 -25.76
N ASN A 112 -0.98 -3.24 -25.47
CA ASN A 112 0.17 -2.33 -25.29
C ASN A 112 1.07 -2.68 -24.10
N THR A 113 0.48 -3.19 -23.03
CA THR A 113 1.24 -3.59 -21.84
C THR A 113 1.56 -5.07 -21.84
N PHE A 114 1.08 -5.85 -22.82
CA PHE A 114 1.05 -7.32 -22.84
C PHE A 114 0.47 -7.91 -21.55
N SER A 115 -0.44 -7.23 -20.87
CA SER A 115 -0.91 -7.63 -19.54
C SER A 115 -2.40 -7.61 -19.38
N CYS A 116 -2.89 -8.51 -18.52
CA CYS A 116 -4.26 -8.45 -18.08
C CYS A 116 -4.38 -7.38 -17.00
N THR A 117 -5.26 -6.42 -17.21
CA THR A 117 -5.49 -5.31 -16.29
C THR A 117 -6.98 -4.97 -16.24
N ILE A 118 -7.32 -4.01 -15.38
CA ILE A 118 -8.67 -3.45 -15.30
C ILE A 118 -8.82 -2.48 -16.47
N LEU A 119 -9.73 -2.74 -17.40
CA LEU A 119 -10.06 -1.89 -18.55
C LEU A 119 -11.24 -0.98 -18.23
N ARG A 120 -11.44 0.05 -19.07
CA ARG A 120 -12.64 0.89 -19.07
C ARG A 120 -13.92 0.09 -19.28
N ASP A 121 -14.99 0.53 -18.63
CA ASP A 121 -16.34 0.04 -18.89
C ASP A 121 -16.91 0.65 -20.18
N ASP A 122 -17.94 0.04 -20.77
CA ASP A 122 -18.59 0.44 -22.03
C ASP A 122 -19.15 1.88 -22.00
N ARG A 123 -19.26 2.48 -20.81
CA ARG A 123 -19.70 3.86 -20.55
C ARG A 123 -18.56 4.87 -20.39
N ASP A 124 -17.35 4.51 -20.82
CA ASP A 124 -16.10 5.29 -20.69
C ASP A 124 -15.70 5.62 -19.23
N ARG A 125 -16.31 4.94 -18.25
CA ARG A 125 -15.98 5.10 -16.83
C ARG A 125 -14.74 4.28 -16.51
N SER A 126 -13.70 4.95 -16.03
CA SER A 126 -12.45 4.31 -15.60
C SER A 126 -12.42 4.11 -14.09
N PRO A 127 -12.69 2.90 -13.54
CA PRO A 127 -12.46 2.62 -12.12
C PRO A 127 -11.00 2.84 -11.70
N LYS A 128 -10.06 2.77 -12.65
CA LYS A 128 -8.61 3.00 -12.45
C LYS A 128 -8.33 4.25 -11.60
N LYS A 129 -8.97 5.39 -11.92
CA LYS A 129 -8.75 6.66 -11.20
C LYS A 129 -9.26 6.62 -9.77
N PHE A 130 -10.47 6.07 -9.56
CA PHE A 130 -11.07 5.95 -8.23
C PHE A 130 -10.27 5.00 -7.33
N LEU A 131 -9.85 3.85 -7.87
CA LEU A 131 -9.00 2.90 -7.17
C LEU A 131 -7.61 3.46 -6.86
N PHE A 132 -7.04 4.25 -7.77
CA PHE A 132 -5.77 4.93 -7.52
C PHE A 132 -5.91 5.96 -6.39
N ILE A 133 -6.99 6.73 -6.35
CA ILE A 133 -7.21 7.72 -5.29
C ILE A 133 -7.38 7.04 -3.93
N LEU A 134 -8.28 6.04 -3.84
CA LEU A 134 -8.57 5.39 -2.56
C LEU A 134 -7.48 4.41 -2.11
N GLY A 135 -6.96 3.61 -3.04
CA GLY A 135 -6.01 2.53 -2.75
C GLY A 135 -4.56 2.99 -2.67
N PHE A 136 -4.21 4.16 -3.20
CA PHE A 136 -2.84 4.65 -3.22
C PHE A 136 -2.70 6.07 -2.65
N PHE A 137 -3.47 7.03 -3.15
CA PHE A 137 -3.30 8.43 -2.77
C PHE A 137 -3.68 8.73 -1.31
N LEU A 138 -4.79 8.17 -0.82
CA LEU A 138 -5.20 8.32 0.57
C LEU A 138 -4.17 7.72 1.55
N PRO A 139 -3.73 6.46 1.41
CA PRO A 139 -2.63 5.91 2.21
C PRO A 139 -1.35 6.75 2.17
N MET A 140 -0.99 7.28 0.99
CA MET A 140 0.21 8.10 0.79
C MET A 140 0.14 9.40 1.60
N ILE A 141 -0.98 10.13 1.52
CA ILE A 141 -1.18 11.37 2.30
C ILE A 141 -1.11 11.08 3.79
N THR A 142 -1.77 10.00 4.25
CA THR A 142 -1.74 9.62 5.67
C THR A 142 -0.32 9.35 6.16
N ILE A 143 0.48 8.62 5.38
CA ILE A 143 1.89 8.34 5.74
C ILE A 143 2.71 9.63 5.82
N ILE A 144 2.62 10.50 4.80
CA ILE A 144 3.35 11.77 4.77
C ILE A 144 2.97 12.65 5.96
N PHE A 145 1.67 12.77 6.24
CA PHE A 145 1.16 13.53 7.38
C PHE A 145 1.68 12.97 8.70
N CYS A 146 1.58 11.66 8.92
CA CYS A 146 2.08 11.02 10.14
C CYS A 146 3.58 11.25 10.34
N TYR A 147 4.41 11.13 9.29
CA TYR A 147 5.84 11.40 9.41
C TYR A 147 6.16 12.87 9.69
N GLY A 148 5.44 13.79 9.02
CA GLY A 148 5.57 15.22 9.32
C GLY A 148 5.29 15.51 10.79
N MET A 149 4.22 14.91 11.34
CA MET A 149 3.85 15.05 12.74
C MET A 149 4.88 14.40 13.69
N ILE A 150 5.40 13.21 13.37
CA ILE A 150 6.49 12.56 14.14
C ILE A 150 7.71 13.47 14.19
N PHE A 151 8.18 13.97 13.04
CA PHE A 151 9.36 14.82 12.95
C PHE A 151 9.17 16.14 13.71
N PHE A 152 8.00 16.75 13.58
CA PHE A 152 7.64 17.96 14.34
C PHE A 152 7.65 17.70 15.85
N HIS A 153 7.07 16.59 16.29
CA HIS A 153 7.03 16.21 17.70
C HIS A 153 8.44 16.01 18.27
N ILE A 154 9.31 15.28 17.56
CA ILE A 154 10.71 15.06 17.95
C ILE A 154 11.47 16.39 18.02
N LYS A 155 11.33 17.27 17.01
CA LYS A 155 12.00 18.57 16.97
C LYS A 155 11.55 19.48 18.13
N ARG A 156 10.24 19.49 18.44
CA ARG A 156 9.68 20.25 19.56
C ARG A 156 10.19 19.74 20.90
N GLN A 157 10.23 18.43 21.11
CA GLN A 157 10.78 17.83 22.34
C GLN A 157 12.25 18.21 22.54
N ARG A 158 13.09 18.12 21.50
CA ARG A 158 14.51 18.54 21.58
C ARG A 158 14.68 20.02 21.93
N LYS A 159 13.82 20.91 21.40
CA LYS A 159 13.87 22.35 21.69
C LYS A 159 13.49 22.68 23.14
N HIS A 160 12.48 21.99 23.71
CA HIS A 160 12.09 22.16 25.12
C HIS A 160 13.05 21.48 26.10
N GLN A 161 13.73 20.42 25.70
CA GLN A 161 14.70 19.70 26.52
C GLN A 161 15.95 20.54 26.85
N SER A 162 16.34 21.46 25.96
CA SER A 162 17.41 22.43 26.21
C SER A 162 17.10 23.40 27.37
N ASN A 163 15.82 23.53 27.77
CA ASN A 163 15.41 24.45 28.84
C ASN A 163 15.06 23.76 30.17
N ASN A 164 14.54 22.52 30.16
CA ASN A 164 13.89 21.94 31.36
C ASN A 164 14.40 20.57 31.83
N GLY A 165 15.45 19.98 31.25
CA GLY A 165 16.09 18.75 31.78
C GLY A 165 15.23 17.47 31.86
N LEU A 166 13.91 17.55 31.60
CA LEU A 166 13.00 16.40 31.60
C LEU A 166 13.24 15.56 30.35
N MET A 167 13.85 14.40 30.55
CA MET A 167 14.27 13.49 29.50
C MET A 167 13.06 12.69 28.97
N ASN A 168 12.34 13.20 27.96
CA ASN A 168 11.52 12.33 27.11
C ASN A 168 12.46 11.53 26.19
N LYS A 169 12.78 10.29 26.59
CA LYS A 169 13.55 9.34 25.79
C LYS A 169 12.72 8.89 24.57
N THR A 170 12.74 9.65 23.48
CA THR A 170 12.61 9.00 22.16
C THR A 170 13.88 8.17 21.99
N SER A 171 13.76 6.84 22.08
CA SER A 171 14.94 5.97 22.01
C SER A 171 15.58 6.08 20.63
N ASN A 172 16.91 5.98 20.55
CA ASN A 172 17.62 5.86 19.28
C ASN A 172 17.07 4.69 18.43
N GLY A 173 16.51 3.66 19.08
CA GLY A 173 15.81 2.56 18.41
C GLY A 173 14.53 2.98 17.69
N ASP A 174 13.70 3.84 18.31
CA ASP A 174 12.45 4.32 17.71
C ASP A 174 12.72 5.21 16.49
N LEU A 175 13.77 6.02 16.56
CA LEU A 175 14.22 6.85 15.45
C LEU A 175 14.74 5.98 14.29
N ARG A 176 15.61 5.02 14.56
CA ARG A 176 16.13 4.08 13.54
C ARG A 176 14.99 3.34 12.84
N LEU A 177 14.00 2.87 13.61
CA LEU A 177 12.85 2.18 13.08
C LEU A 177 11.95 3.09 12.25
N THR A 178 11.71 4.32 12.68
CA THR A 178 10.96 5.33 11.90
C THR A 178 11.68 5.62 10.58
N LEU A 179 13.00 5.82 10.61
CA LEU A 179 13.80 6.03 9.40
C LEU A 179 13.72 4.83 8.45
N LEU A 180 13.79 3.61 8.98
CA LEU A 180 13.63 2.39 8.17
C LEU A 180 12.28 2.37 7.46
N ILE A 181 11.18 2.68 8.15
CA ILE A 181 9.84 2.69 7.53
C ILE A 181 9.73 3.84 6.51
N CYS A 182 10.36 5.00 6.76
CA CYS A 182 10.46 6.09 5.77
C CYS A 182 11.19 5.61 4.51
N THR A 183 12.33 4.92 4.66
CA THR A 183 13.11 4.39 3.53
C THR A 183 12.30 3.37 2.75
N VAL A 184 11.61 2.44 3.42
CA VAL A 184 10.74 1.44 2.78
C VAL A 184 9.62 2.11 1.99
N PHE A 185 8.95 3.11 2.57
CA PHE A 185 7.91 3.87 1.87
C PHE A 185 8.45 4.66 0.68
N GLY A 186 9.61 5.30 0.82
CA GLY A 186 10.27 6.01 -0.27
C GLY A 186 10.61 5.08 -1.45
N ALA A 187 11.14 3.89 -1.15
CA ALA A 187 11.41 2.87 -2.15
C ALA A 187 10.11 2.38 -2.83
N PHE A 188 9.05 2.15 -2.05
CA PHE A 188 7.73 1.79 -2.59
C PHE A 188 7.21 2.85 -3.58
N LEU A 189 7.28 4.14 -3.22
CA LEU A 189 6.89 5.22 -4.12
C LEU A 189 7.76 5.26 -5.38
N ALA A 190 9.08 5.19 -5.24
CA ALA A 190 10.00 5.23 -6.39
C ALA A 190 9.74 4.09 -7.39
N CYS A 191 9.38 2.89 -6.90
CA CYS A 191 9.12 1.73 -7.74
C CYS A 191 7.70 1.71 -8.32
N PHE A 192 6.68 1.98 -7.50
CA PHE A 192 5.29 1.77 -7.90
C PHE A 192 4.61 3.02 -8.46
N LEU A 193 4.96 4.22 -8.01
CA LEU A 193 4.32 5.46 -8.48
C LEU A 193 4.44 5.64 -10.00
N PRO A 194 5.61 5.47 -10.65
CA PRO A 194 5.72 5.61 -12.09
C PRO A 194 4.88 4.57 -12.85
N LEU A 195 4.81 3.35 -12.33
CA LEU A 195 4.01 2.26 -12.91
C LEU A 195 2.50 2.54 -12.80
N PHE A 196 2.04 3.07 -11.67
CA PHE A 196 0.64 3.43 -11.49
C PHE A 196 0.24 4.63 -12.36
N ILE A 197 1.09 5.66 -12.40
CA ILE A 197 0.89 6.81 -13.30
C ILE A 197 0.83 6.31 -14.74
N GLY A 198 1.81 5.53 -15.19
CA GLY A 198 1.82 4.92 -16.52
C GLY A 198 0.52 4.17 -16.81
N ASN A 199 0.10 3.25 -15.94
CA ASN A 199 -1.14 2.47 -16.15
C ASN A 199 -2.44 3.28 -16.15
N VAL A 200 -2.48 4.42 -15.44
CA VAL A 200 -3.65 5.31 -15.40
C VAL A 200 -3.69 6.25 -16.60
N PHE A 201 -2.52 6.69 -17.09
CA PHE A 201 -2.40 7.66 -18.18
C PHE A 201 -2.22 7.04 -19.57
N ILE A 202 -1.76 5.79 -19.67
CA ILE A 202 -1.74 5.06 -20.94
C ILE A 202 -3.20 4.84 -21.39
N PRO A 203 -3.61 5.38 -22.55
CA PRO A 203 -4.94 5.16 -23.07
C PRO A 203 -5.15 3.68 -23.37
N ASP A 204 -6.34 3.17 -23.04
CA ASP A 204 -6.78 1.85 -23.47
C ASP A 204 -7.03 1.95 -24.99
N ASP A 205 -6.36 1.13 -25.80
CA ASP A 205 -6.66 1.07 -27.24
C ASP A 205 -8.10 0.59 -27.43
N ARG A 206 -8.85 1.30 -28.29
CA ARG A 206 -10.21 0.96 -28.71
C ARG A 206 -10.24 -0.27 -29.60
#